data_AF-A0A3D1IR40-F1
#
_entry.id   AF-A0A3D1IR40-F1
#
_cell.length_a   1.000
_cell.length_b   1.000
_cell.length_c   1.000
_cell.angle_alpha   90.00
_cell.angle_beta   90.00
_cell.angle_gamma   90.00
#
_symmetry.space_group_name_H-M   'P 1'
#
loop_
_entity.id
_entity.type
_entity.pdbx_description
1 polymer ?
#
loop_
_entity_poly.entity_id
_entity_poly.type
_entity_poly.pdbx_seq_one_letter_code
_entity_poly.pdbx_strand_id
1 'polypeptide(L)'
;MRLLFVLLLSSVVAFADRPNVVLVMADDQGWGQTGYYNHPVLKTPHLDAMAKAGLRFDRFYAGGPVCSPTRATVLTGRSHDRTGV
;
A
#
# COMPACT_ATOMS: atom_id res chain seq x y z
N MET A 1 18.55 -53.67 -21.81
CA MET A 1 17.97 -52.45 -22.43
C MET A 1 16.59 -52.24 -21.82
N ARG A 2 16.43 -51.58 -20.68
CA ARG A 2 16.32 -50.12 -20.56
C ARG A 2 16.31 -49.78 -19.06
N LEU A 3 17.31 -49.04 -18.59
CA LEU A 3 17.26 -48.37 -17.28
C LEU A 3 16.24 -47.23 -17.39
N LEU A 4 15.17 -47.27 -16.58
CA LEU A 4 14.25 -46.16 -16.43
C LEU A 4 14.84 -45.19 -15.39
N PHE A 5 15.37 -44.06 -15.86
CA PHE A 5 15.88 -42.99 -15.02
C PHE A 5 14.73 -42.01 -14.73
N VAL A 6 14.10 -42.13 -13.56
CA VAL A 6 13.06 -41.20 -13.10
C VAL A 6 13.75 -39.94 -12.60
N LEU A 7 13.69 -38.86 -13.39
CA LEU A 7 14.16 -37.53 -12.99
C LEU A 7 13.15 -36.93 -12.00
N LEU A 8 13.49 -36.95 -10.71
CA LEU A 8 12.86 -36.10 -9.70
C LEU A 8 13.28 -34.65 -9.95
N LEU A 9 12.44 -33.87 -10.63
CA LEU A 9 12.55 -32.41 -10.65
C LEU A 9 12.12 -31.87 -9.28
N SER A 10 13.07 -31.75 -8.35
CA SER A 10 12.90 -30.92 -7.16
C SER A 10 12.87 -29.45 -7.60
N SER A 11 11.68 -28.87 -7.67
CA SER A 11 11.50 -27.43 -7.80
C SER A 11 12.02 -26.75 -6.54
N VAL A 12 13.18 -26.09 -6.64
CA VAL A 12 13.69 -25.18 -5.61
C VAL A 12 12.74 -23.98 -5.59
N VAL A 13 11.88 -23.91 -4.58
CA VAL A 13 11.12 -22.69 -4.29
C VAL A 13 12.12 -21.67 -3.77
N ALA A 14 12.56 -20.77 -4.64
CA ALA A 14 13.29 -19.58 -4.22
C ALA A 14 12.36 -18.75 -3.34
N PHE A 15 12.69 -18.64 -2.04
CA PHE A 15 12.03 -17.67 -1.18
C PHE A 15 12.35 -16.29 -1.76
N ALA A 16 11.33 -15.58 -2.24
CA ALA A 16 11.50 -14.19 -2.61
C ALA A 16 12.01 -13.41 -1.39
N ASP A 17 13.00 -12.55 -1.61
CA ASP A 17 13.52 -11.68 -0.57
C ASP A 17 12.37 -10.90 0.08
N ARG A 18 12.44 -10.76 1.42
CA ARG A 18 11.41 -10.01 2.16
C ARG A 18 11.41 -8.55 1.65
N PRO A 19 10.28 -8.03 1.15
CA PRO A 19 10.24 -6.67 0.65
C PRO A 19 10.38 -5.68 1.80
N ASN A 20 11.02 -4.54 1.52
CA ASN A 20 10.93 -3.38 2.39
C ASN A 20 9.56 -2.72 2.23
N VAL A 21 8.88 -2.45 3.34
CA VAL A 21 7.58 -1.76 3.35
C VAL A 21 7.77 -0.34 3.86
N VAL A 22 7.46 0.64 3.03
CA VAL A 22 7.50 2.06 3.39
C VAL A 22 6.07 2.61 3.41
N LEU A 23 5.59 3.00 4.59
CA LEU A 23 4.31 3.66 4.76
C LEU A 23 4.51 5.19 4.73
N VAL A 24 3.95 5.85 3.71
CA VAL A 24 3.95 7.32 3.59
C VAL A 24 2.54 7.83 3.88
N MET A 25 2.40 8.66 4.92
CA MET A 25 1.14 9.27 5.33
C MET A 25 1.31 10.80 5.37
N ALA A 26 0.60 11.50 4.49
CA ALA A 26 0.51 12.96 4.53
C ALA A 26 -0.50 13.41 5.60
N ASP A 27 -0.25 14.57 6.20
CA ASP A 27 -1.17 15.20 7.16
C ASP A 27 -2.14 16.13 6.43
N ASP A 28 -3.41 16.09 6.81
CA ASP A 28 -4.49 16.94 6.30
C ASP A 28 -4.65 17.01 4.77
N GLN A 29 -4.13 16.02 4.03
CA GLN A 29 -4.25 16.00 2.58
C GLN A 29 -5.69 15.71 2.15
N GLY A 30 -6.31 16.69 1.50
CA GLY A 30 -7.65 16.57 0.94
C GLY A 30 -7.71 15.59 -0.23
N TRP A 31 -8.87 14.96 -0.41
CA TRP A 31 -9.09 13.92 -1.44
C TRP A 31 -8.59 14.32 -2.84
N GLY A 32 -8.95 15.50 -3.33
CA GLY A 32 -8.58 15.97 -4.67
C GLY A 32 -7.21 16.65 -4.76
N GLN A 33 -6.42 16.70 -3.70
CA GLN A 33 -5.17 17.49 -3.65
C GLN A 33 -3.96 16.76 -4.28
N THR A 34 -4.12 16.22 -5.49
CA THR A 34 -3.04 15.61 -6.28
C THR A 34 -3.22 15.83 -7.78
N GLY A 35 -2.12 15.75 -8.52
CA GLY A 35 -2.10 15.83 -9.97
C GLY A 35 -2.90 14.70 -10.64
N TYR A 36 -2.83 13.48 -10.09
CA TYR A 36 -3.64 12.35 -10.57
C TYR A 36 -5.16 12.50 -10.36
N TYR A 37 -5.61 13.48 -9.57
CA TYR A 37 -7.02 13.92 -9.51
C TYR A 37 -7.33 15.14 -10.39
N ASN A 38 -6.43 15.51 -11.30
CA ASN A 38 -6.52 16.69 -12.15
C ASN A 38 -6.62 18.02 -11.38
N HIS A 39 -5.94 18.12 -10.23
CA HIS A 39 -5.92 19.38 -9.48
C HIS A 39 -5.34 20.53 -10.35
N PRO A 40 -5.99 21.70 -10.43
CA PRO A 40 -5.65 22.73 -11.42
C PRO A 40 -4.29 23.41 -11.19
N VAL A 41 -3.76 23.35 -9.97
CA VAL A 41 -2.54 24.08 -9.56
C VAL A 41 -1.45 23.17 -8.99
N LEU A 42 -1.81 22.07 -8.31
CA LEU A 42 -0.86 21.28 -7.53
C LEU A 42 -0.12 20.33 -8.47
N LYS A 43 1.19 20.28 -8.33
CA LYS A 43 2.06 19.39 -9.11
C LYS A 43 2.63 18.34 -8.17
N THR A 44 2.20 17.09 -8.33
CA THR A 44 2.64 15.96 -7.49
C THR A 44 3.28 14.84 -8.33
N PRO A 45 4.31 15.13 -9.14
CA PRO A 45 4.79 14.21 -10.18
C PRO A 45 5.22 12.84 -9.65
N HIS A 46 5.76 12.78 -8.42
CA HIS A 46 6.13 11.52 -7.78
C HIS A 46 4.90 10.71 -7.33
N LEU A 47 3.86 11.36 -6.78
CA LEU A 47 2.61 10.69 -6.44
C LEU A 47 1.87 10.22 -7.71
N ASP A 48 1.92 11.02 -8.77
CA ASP A 48 1.30 10.71 -10.06
C ASP A 48 1.98 9.50 -10.72
N ALA A 49 3.32 9.44 -10.66
CA ALA A 49 4.09 8.28 -11.12
C ALA A 49 3.76 7.01 -10.31
N MET A 50 3.64 7.12 -8.98
CA MET A 50 3.23 6.00 -8.13
C MET A 50 1.81 5.51 -8.45
N ALA A 51 0.87 6.44 -8.66
CA ALA A 51 -0.51 6.10 -9.04
C ALA A 51 -0.59 5.38 -10.40
N LYS A 52 0.28 5.74 -11.36
CA LYS A 52 0.36 5.10 -12.68
C LYS A 52 1.03 3.72 -12.63
N ALA A 53 2.06 3.57 -11.79
CA ALA A 53 2.85 2.34 -11.71
C ALA A 53 2.27 1.28 -10.77
N GLY A 54 1.27 1.63 -9.95
CA GLY A 54 0.71 0.77 -8.93
C GLY A 54 -0.81 0.72 -8.91
N LEU A 55 -1.37 0.38 -7.75
CA LEU A 55 -2.80 0.40 -7.49
C LEU A 55 -3.19 1.68 -6.77
N ARG A 56 -4.29 2.29 -7.20
CA ARG A 56 -4.89 3.47 -6.57
C ARG A 56 -6.30 3.13 -6.10
N PHE A 57 -6.63 3.52 -4.87
CA PHE A 57 -7.95 3.30 -4.30
C PHE A 57 -8.80 4.57 -4.45
N ASP A 58 -9.89 4.50 -5.23
CA ASP A 58 -10.88 5.58 -5.39
C ASP A 58 -11.86 5.69 -4.21
N ARG A 59 -11.78 4.77 -3.24
CA ARG A 59 -12.64 4.73 -2.04
C ARG A 59 -11.86 4.28 -0.81
N PHE A 60 -10.85 5.07 -0.44
CA PHE A 60 -10.06 4.84 0.78
C PHE A 60 -10.52 5.82 1.87
N TYR A 61 -11.14 5.29 2.92
CA TYR A 61 -11.66 6.11 4.02
C TYR A 61 -10.70 6.10 5.21
N ALA A 62 -10.43 7.28 5.77
CA ALA A 62 -9.68 7.42 7.01
C ALA A 62 -10.44 6.80 8.19
N GLY A 63 -9.71 6.34 9.20
CA GLY A 63 -10.29 5.74 10.40
C GLY A 63 -11.08 6.71 11.29
N GLY A 64 -10.96 8.02 11.06
CA GLY A 64 -11.74 9.10 11.68
C GLY A 64 -11.42 10.45 11.02
N PRO A 65 -12.17 11.52 11.31
CA PRO A 65 -11.97 12.84 10.68
C PRO A 65 -10.87 13.69 11.36
N VAL A 66 -10.04 13.10 12.22
CA VAL A 66 -8.98 13.79 12.98
C VAL A 66 -7.67 13.01 12.88
N CYS A 67 -6.53 13.70 13.01
CA CYS A 67 -5.19 13.13 12.85
C CYS A 67 -4.95 11.94 13.80
N SER A 68 -5.21 12.10 15.11
CA SER A 68 -4.92 11.06 16.10
C SER A 68 -5.74 9.78 15.90
N PRO A 69 -7.08 9.83 15.75
CA PRO A 69 -7.88 8.65 15.42
C PRO A 69 -7.41 7.94 14.15
N THR A 70 -7.12 8.68 13.08
CA THR A 70 -6.63 8.11 11.81
C THR A 70 -5.33 7.36 12.01
N ARG A 71 -4.33 7.98 12.66
CA ARG A 71 -3.03 7.35 12.93
C ARG A 71 -3.18 6.13 13.84
N ALA A 72 -4.05 6.19 14.85
CA ALA A 72 -4.33 5.05 15.73
C ALA A 72 -4.88 3.85 14.93
N THR A 73 -5.81 4.08 14.01
CA THR A 73 -6.36 2.98 13.18
C THR A 73 -5.31 2.35 12.27
N VAL A 74 -4.41 3.16 11.68
CA VAL A 74 -3.35 2.66 10.79
C VAL A 74 -2.28 1.89 11.54
N LEU A 75 -1.88 2.35 12.73
CA LEU A 75 -0.84 1.69 13.52
C LEU A 75 -1.31 0.39 14.18
N THR A 76 -2.59 0.29 14.51
CA THR A 76 -3.12 -0.84 15.29
C THR A 76 -3.98 -1.81 14.48
N GLY A 77 -4.47 -1.40 13.30
CA GLY A 77 -5.42 -2.18 12.51
C GLY A 77 -6.80 -2.30 13.20
N ARG A 78 -7.16 -1.38 14.09
CA ARG A 78 -8.41 -1.38 14.87
C ARG A 78 -9.19 -0.08 14.64
N SER A 79 -10.49 -0.09 14.89
CA SER A 79 -11.23 1.18 14.95
C SER A 79 -10.75 2.04 16.12
N HIS A 80 -10.81 3.36 15.97
CA HIS A 80 -10.28 4.30 16.95
C HIS A 80 -10.99 4.20 18.31
N ASP A 81 -12.30 3.88 18.31
CA ASP A 81 -13.07 3.55 19.52
C ASP A 81 -12.44 2.41 20.36
N ARG A 82 -11.75 1.47 19.69
CA ARG A 82 -11.11 0.31 20.32
C ARG A 82 -9.70 0.61 20.80
N THR A 83 -9.20 1.82 20.57
CA THR A 83 -7.87 2.29 20.99
C THR A 83 -7.95 3.46 21.98
N GLY A 84 -9.13 4.04 22.22
CA GLY A 84 -9.32 5.15 23.16
C GLY A 84 -8.71 6.47 22.69
N VAL A 85 -8.63 6.66 21.37
CA VAL A 85 -8.09 7.85 20.70
C VAL A 85 -9.16 8.49 19.84
#